data_AF-A0A367ZML3-F1
#
_entry.id   AF-A0A367ZML3-F1
#
_cell.length_a   1.000
_cell.length_b   1.000
_cell.length_c   1.000
_cell.angle_alpha   90.00
_cell.angle_beta   90.00
_cell.angle_gamma   90.00
#
_symmetry.space_group_name_H-M   'P 1'
#
loop_
_entity.id
_entity.type
_entity.pdbx_description
1 polymer ?
#
loop_
_entity_poly.entity_id
_entity_poly.type
_entity_poly.pdbx_seq_one_letter_code
_entity_poly.pdbx_strand_id
1 'polypeptide(L)'
;MLRKPARPRSSFCSRRSGWFVLLLVSSLLGGWPTARVSASGTGPSPEARQSLQEALAFQKAGRLWEAAQSFAKAVRQDRAILREDDHGLVEVLRQGYQAQLERHPRDPVALEGLGFVAAVCDGDPVKGLDYYHRALEAAPDEATRKRLQSYVDHLRATVAAARAAPPTPPPTLTASPPHHDPDPVAPPPPTTASGPSLEERKQELERLSARKGQLEARLESLEDDLKRLEDENDKHRRRYLSSNDRRYKRKEEAGEKAIEEKKQELDRTRREIAELEEQIQRLTQAPPSGRQPVQVQTDSTEETPIPDE
;
A
#
# COMPACT_ATOMS: atom_id res chain seq x y z
N MET A 1 -86.36 -42.37 1.58
CA MET A 1 -86.20 -40.93 1.87
C MET A 1 -84.90 -40.78 2.65
N LEU A 2 -83.86 -40.02 2.32
CA LEU A 2 -83.63 -38.93 1.37
C LEU A 2 -82.35 -39.19 0.55
N ARG A 3 -82.20 -38.41 -0.52
CA ARG A 3 -81.36 -38.57 -1.70
C ARG A 3 -79.88 -38.20 -1.48
N LYS A 4 -79.00 -38.88 -2.24
CA LYS A 4 -77.68 -38.38 -2.67
C LYS A 4 -77.83 -37.07 -3.49
N PRO A 5 -76.77 -36.26 -3.55
CA PRO A 5 -76.06 -36.12 -4.83
C PRO A 5 -74.54 -36.26 -4.61
N ALA A 6 -73.85 -37.12 -5.35
CA ALA A 6 -73.35 -36.92 -6.72
C ALA A 6 -72.26 -35.83 -6.80
N ARG A 7 -71.03 -36.31 -7.05
CA ARG A 7 -69.80 -35.54 -7.29
C ARG A 7 -69.94 -34.59 -8.49
N PRO A 8 -68.97 -33.69 -8.66
CA PRO A 8 -68.29 -33.66 -9.94
C PRO A 8 -66.78 -33.91 -9.80
N ARG A 9 -66.31 -34.86 -10.59
CA ARG A 9 -64.94 -34.91 -11.07
C ARG A 9 -64.74 -33.71 -11.99
N SER A 10 -63.74 -32.87 -11.70
CA SER A 10 -63.16 -31.96 -12.69
C SER A 10 -61.72 -32.38 -12.95
N SER A 11 -61.57 -33.26 -13.93
CA SER A 11 -60.36 -33.39 -14.73
C SER A 11 -60.35 -32.26 -15.76
N PHE A 12 -59.43 -31.30 -15.63
CA PHE A 12 -58.99 -30.44 -16.73
C PHE A 12 -57.54 -30.01 -16.42
N CYS A 13 -56.57 -30.67 -17.04
CA CYS A 13 -55.93 -30.27 -18.30
C CYS A 13 -54.94 -29.11 -18.10
N SER A 14 -53.65 -29.48 -18.13
CA SER A 14 -52.56 -28.81 -18.82
C SER A 14 -52.74 -27.31 -19.08
N ARG A 15 -51.97 -26.50 -18.36
CA ARG A 15 -51.24 -25.38 -18.97
C ARG A 15 -49.95 -25.16 -18.18
N ARG A 16 -48.85 -25.55 -18.82
CA ARG A 16 -47.52 -24.99 -18.64
C ARG A 16 -47.63 -23.47 -18.65
N SER A 17 -47.71 -22.84 -17.50
CA SER A 17 -47.32 -21.44 -17.33
C SER A 17 -45.81 -21.44 -17.12
N GLY A 18 -45.10 -21.37 -18.25
CA GLY A 18 -43.67 -21.13 -18.26
C GLY A 18 -43.38 -19.91 -17.43
N TRP A 19 -42.67 -20.10 -16.32
CA TRP A 19 -41.89 -19.04 -15.71
C TRP A 19 -40.81 -18.68 -16.72
N PHE A 20 -41.14 -17.77 -17.62
CA PHE A 20 -40.14 -16.98 -18.32
C PHE A 20 -39.46 -16.12 -17.26
N VAL A 21 -38.45 -16.70 -16.61
CA VAL A 21 -37.35 -15.91 -16.09
C VAL A 21 -36.69 -15.32 -17.33
N LEU A 22 -37.14 -14.11 -17.71
CA LEU A 22 -36.35 -13.24 -18.56
C LEU A 22 -35.07 -12.94 -17.78
N LEU A 23 -34.05 -13.77 -18.02
CA LEU A 23 -32.66 -13.42 -17.81
C LEU A 23 -32.40 -12.19 -18.67
N LEU A 24 -32.61 -11.02 -18.07
CA LEU A 24 -32.16 -9.77 -18.62
C LEU A 24 -30.63 -9.81 -18.52
N VAL A 25 -30.01 -10.37 -19.56
CA VAL A 25 -28.59 -10.23 -19.85
C VAL A 25 -28.39 -8.77 -20.23
N SER A 26 -28.32 -7.89 -19.23
CA SER A 26 -27.79 -6.55 -19.43
C SER A 26 -26.28 -6.62 -19.30
N SER A 27 -25.68 -6.67 -20.49
CA SER A 27 -24.31 -6.33 -20.84
C SER A 27 -23.64 -5.37 -19.86
N LEU A 28 -22.94 -5.91 -18.87
CA LEU A 28 -21.85 -5.22 -18.18
C LEU A 28 -20.60 -5.41 -19.04
N LEU A 29 -20.39 -4.46 -19.96
CA LEU A 29 -19.07 -4.13 -20.50
C LEU A 29 -18.18 -3.64 -19.34
N GLY A 30 -17.78 -4.56 -18.46
CA GLY A 30 -16.74 -4.34 -17.48
C GLY A 30 -15.52 -5.08 -17.96
N GLY A 31 -14.76 -4.50 -18.90
CA GLY A 31 -13.33 -4.83 -18.96
C GLY A 31 -12.67 -4.33 -17.67
N TRP A 32 -11.51 -4.89 -17.32
CA TRP A 32 -10.71 -4.33 -16.23
C TRP A 32 -10.57 -2.82 -16.48
N PRO A 33 -11.04 -1.94 -15.58
CA PRO A 33 -10.69 -0.55 -15.70
C PRO A 33 -9.17 -0.51 -15.57
N THR A 34 -8.48 -0.12 -16.64
CA THR A 34 -7.18 0.51 -16.52
C THR A 34 -7.40 1.62 -15.51
N ALA A 35 -6.88 1.42 -14.30
CA ALA A 35 -7.00 2.38 -13.22
C ALA A 35 -6.54 3.71 -13.78
N ARG A 36 -7.50 4.60 -14.09
CA ARG A 36 -7.19 6.01 -14.23
C ARG A 36 -6.89 6.41 -12.80
N VAL A 37 -5.62 6.28 -12.41
CA VAL A 37 -5.11 6.89 -11.20
C VAL A 37 -5.40 8.36 -11.43
N SER A 38 -6.48 8.84 -10.82
CA SER A 38 -6.78 10.26 -10.77
C SER A 38 -5.66 10.90 -9.96
N ALA A 39 -4.65 11.36 -10.69
CA ALA A 39 -3.76 12.38 -10.19
C ALA A 39 -4.64 13.57 -9.77
N SER A 40 -4.57 13.94 -8.49
CA SER A 40 -5.33 15.02 -7.82
C SER A 40 -6.86 14.82 -7.70
N GLY A 41 -7.27 14.14 -6.63
CA GLY A 41 -8.66 14.09 -6.16
C GLY A 41 -8.81 13.12 -4.99
N THR A 42 -8.86 13.64 -3.76
CA THR A 42 -8.93 12.88 -2.49
C THR A 42 -10.30 12.21 -2.25
N GLY A 43 -10.66 11.24 -3.10
CA GLY A 43 -11.81 10.36 -2.85
C GLY A 43 -12.33 9.64 -4.10
N PRO A 44 -13.30 8.73 -3.92
CA PRO A 44 -13.84 7.95 -5.01
C PRO A 44 -14.54 8.82 -6.06
N SER A 45 -14.50 8.37 -7.31
CA SER A 45 -15.14 9.01 -8.45
C SER A 45 -16.65 9.24 -8.24
N PRO A 46 -17.25 10.28 -8.85
CA PRO A 46 -18.67 10.59 -8.66
C PRO A 46 -19.58 9.44 -9.09
N GLU A 47 -19.23 8.72 -10.15
CA GLU A 47 -19.98 7.55 -10.63
C GLU A 47 -19.93 6.39 -9.61
N ALA A 48 -18.75 6.14 -9.03
CA ALA A 48 -18.60 5.12 -8.00
C ALA A 48 -19.39 5.48 -6.73
N ARG A 49 -19.39 6.76 -6.34
CA ARG A 49 -20.20 7.27 -5.21
C ARG A 49 -21.69 7.11 -5.46
N GLN A 50 -22.17 7.36 -6.68
CA GLN A 50 -23.58 7.12 -7.03
C GLN A 50 -23.95 5.65 -6.88
N SER A 51 -23.13 4.73 -7.41
CA SER A 51 -23.35 3.29 -7.26
C SER A 51 -23.33 2.85 -5.79
N LEU A 52 -22.48 3.48 -4.95
CA LEU A 52 -22.48 3.23 -3.51
C LEU A 52 -23.75 3.75 -2.84
N GLN A 53 -24.23 4.93 -3.20
CA GLN A 53 -25.51 5.47 -2.67
C GLN A 53 -26.69 4.56 -3.04
N GLU A 54 -26.72 4.01 -4.25
CA GLU A 54 -27.70 3.00 -4.66
C GLU A 54 -27.61 1.75 -3.78
N ALA A 55 -26.40 1.27 -3.49
CA ALA A 55 -26.18 0.13 -2.61
C ALA A 55 -26.77 0.37 -1.21
N LEU A 56 -26.48 1.53 -0.62
CA LEU A 56 -27.01 1.92 0.69
C LEU A 56 -28.54 2.08 0.68
N ALA A 57 -29.12 2.55 -0.43
CA ALA A 57 -30.57 2.64 -0.58
C ALA A 57 -31.23 1.25 -0.63
N PHE A 58 -30.65 0.32 -1.40
CA PHE A 58 -31.13 -1.07 -1.42
C PHE A 58 -30.98 -1.76 -0.07
N GLN A 59 -29.89 -1.49 0.65
CA GLN A 59 -29.66 -2.04 1.98
C GLN A 59 -30.73 -1.55 2.97
N LYS A 60 -31.03 -0.25 2.97
CA LYS A 60 -32.13 0.32 3.79
C LYS A 60 -33.49 -0.28 3.45
N ALA A 61 -33.70 -0.67 2.19
CA ALA A 61 -34.92 -1.34 1.74
C ALA A 61 -34.93 -2.87 2.02
N GLY A 62 -33.89 -3.43 2.68
CA GLY A 62 -33.77 -4.87 2.95
C GLY A 62 -33.42 -5.73 1.72
N ARG A 63 -33.12 -5.10 0.58
CA ARG A 63 -32.77 -5.77 -0.69
C ARG A 63 -31.27 -6.03 -0.74
N LEU A 64 -30.83 -6.97 0.10
CA LEU A 64 -29.39 -7.17 0.37
C LEU A 64 -28.61 -7.62 -0.87
N TRP A 65 -29.16 -8.48 -1.72
CA TRP A 65 -28.44 -8.97 -2.90
C TRP A 65 -28.23 -7.85 -3.95
N GLU A 66 -29.24 -7.00 -4.17
CA GLU A 66 -29.11 -5.85 -5.05
C GLU A 66 -28.17 -4.79 -4.47
N ALA A 67 -28.22 -4.57 -3.15
CA ALA A 67 -27.25 -3.71 -2.46
C ALA A 67 -25.81 -4.19 -2.71
N ALA A 68 -25.58 -5.49 -2.53
CA ALA A 68 -24.29 -6.13 -2.71
C ALA A 68 -23.78 -5.98 -4.15
N GLN A 69 -24.66 -6.16 -5.16
CA GLN A 69 -24.31 -5.96 -6.57
C GLN A 69 -23.99 -4.49 -6.91
N SER A 70 -24.76 -3.53 -6.40
CA SER A 70 -24.48 -2.10 -6.57
C SER A 70 -23.16 -1.70 -5.91
N PHE A 71 -22.84 -2.27 -4.75
CA PHE A 71 -21.54 -2.08 -4.11
C PHE A 71 -20.40 -2.67 -4.98
N ALA A 72 -20.57 -3.88 -5.50
CA ALA A 72 -19.60 -4.48 -6.42
C ALA A 72 -19.37 -3.64 -7.67
N LYS A 73 -20.43 -3.00 -8.20
CA LYS A 73 -20.35 -2.06 -9.31
C LYS A 73 -19.54 -0.82 -8.93
N ALA A 74 -19.79 -0.23 -7.76
CA ALA A 74 -19.03 0.92 -7.25
C ALA A 74 -17.53 0.59 -7.16
N VAL A 75 -17.16 -0.55 -6.57
CA VAL A 75 -15.76 -1.00 -6.45
C VAL A 75 -15.10 -1.26 -7.80
N ARG A 76 -15.86 -1.78 -8.78
CA ARG A 76 -15.35 -1.96 -10.16
C ARG A 76 -15.13 -0.63 -10.87
N GLN A 77 -15.91 0.41 -10.57
CA GLN A 77 -15.70 1.74 -11.13
C GLN A 77 -14.51 2.44 -10.48
N ASP A 78 -14.41 2.37 -9.15
CA ASP A 78 -13.31 2.95 -8.39
C ASP A 78 -12.99 2.11 -7.15
N ARG A 79 -11.76 1.61 -7.09
CA ARG A 79 -11.27 0.81 -5.96
C ARG A 79 -11.12 1.62 -4.67
N ALA A 80 -11.08 2.96 -4.73
CA ALA A 80 -11.05 3.80 -3.54
C ALA A 80 -12.26 3.58 -2.62
N ILE A 81 -13.38 3.08 -3.15
CA ILE A 81 -14.57 2.68 -2.38
C ILE A 81 -14.24 1.64 -1.31
N LEU A 82 -13.24 0.78 -1.53
CA LEU A 82 -12.83 -0.23 -0.55
C LEU A 82 -12.22 0.36 0.75
N ARG A 83 -11.95 1.67 0.80
CA ARG A 83 -11.53 2.36 2.03
C ARG A 83 -12.72 2.72 2.93
N GLU A 84 -13.92 2.69 2.38
CA GLU A 84 -15.18 2.90 3.08
C GLU A 84 -15.68 1.59 3.70
N ASP A 85 -16.59 1.69 4.67
CA ASP A 85 -17.23 0.51 5.28
C ASP A 85 -18.20 -0.13 4.27
N ASP A 86 -18.02 -1.42 4.01
CA ASP A 86 -18.89 -2.18 3.10
C ASP A 86 -20.18 -2.64 3.80
N HIS A 87 -20.33 -2.42 5.10
CA HIS A 87 -21.49 -2.81 5.91
C HIS A 87 -21.89 -4.28 5.73
N GLY A 88 -20.89 -5.16 5.55
CA GLY A 88 -21.07 -6.59 5.31
C GLY A 88 -21.59 -6.95 3.91
N LEU A 89 -21.67 -6.00 2.98
CA LEU A 89 -22.15 -6.26 1.61
C LEU A 89 -21.21 -7.20 0.84
N VAL A 90 -19.90 -7.23 1.13
CA VAL A 90 -18.98 -8.21 0.52
C VAL A 90 -19.28 -9.64 0.98
N GLU A 91 -19.69 -9.83 2.24
CA GLU A 91 -20.15 -11.14 2.73
C GLU A 91 -21.42 -11.59 2.00
N VAL A 92 -22.37 -10.68 1.82
CA VAL A 92 -23.60 -10.95 1.04
C VAL A 92 -23.27 -11.33 -0.40
N LEU A 93 -22.34 -10.62 -1.06
CA LEU A 93 -21.84 -10.99 -2.39
C LEU A 93 -21.29 -12.41 -2.42
N ARG A 94 -20.42 -12.73 -1.46
CA ARG A 94 -19.75 -14.04 -1.39
C ARG A 94 -20.77 -15.17 -1.25
N GLN A 95 -21.70 -15.04 -0.31
CA GLN A 95 -22.72 -16.05 -0.04
C GLN A 95 -23.66 -16.22 -1.24
N GLY A 96 -24.07 -15.14 -1.89
CA GLY A 96 -24.96 -15.24 -3.05
C GLY A 96 -24.31 -15.94 -4.23
N TYR A 97 -23.03 -15.67 -4.53
CA TYR A 97 -22.31 -16.41 -5.56
C TYR A 97 -22.03 -17.87 -5.17
N GLN A 98 -21.72 -18.15 -3.90
CA GLN A 98 -21.58 -19.53 -3.41
C GLN A 98 -22.88 -20.32 -3.58
N ALA A 99 -24.02 -19.76 -3.18
CA ALA A 99 -25.33 -20.37 -3.35
C ALA A 99 -25.69 -20.60 -4.84
N GLN A 100 -25.23 -19.71 -5.75
CA GLN A 100 -25.36 -19.94 -7.19
C GLN A 100 -24.53 -21.15 -7.65
N LEU A 101 -23.28 -21.28 -7.19
CA LEU A 101 -22.42 -22.41 -7.53
C LEU A 101 -22.87 -23.74 -6.94
N GLU A 102 -23.55 -23.73 -5.79
CA GLU A 102 -24.18 -24.95 -5.26
C GLU A 102 -25.22 -25.53 -6.22
N ARG A 103 -25.95 -24.66 -6.93
CA ARG A 103 -26.97 -25.04 -7.91
C ARG A 103 -26.38 -25.29 -9.30
N HIS A 104 -25.40 -24.47 -9.67
CA HIS A 104 -24.75 -24.47 -10.97
C HIS A 104 -23.23 -24.41 -10.79
N PRO A 105 -22.55 -25.55 -10.53
CA PRO A 105 -21.13 -25.59 -10.14
C PRO A 105 -20.13 -25.01 -11.15
N ARG A 106 -20.57 -24.83 -12.40
CA ARG A 106 -19.81 -24.27 -13.51
C ARG A 106 -20.44 -22.99 -14.06
N ASP A 107 -21.21 -22.25 -13.27
CA ASP A 107 -21.70 -20.94 -13.70
C ASP A 107 -20.53 -19.96 -13.83
N PRO A 108 -20.18 -19.50 -15.04
CA PRO A 108 -19.05 -18.60 -15.26
C PRO A 108 -19.25 -17.25 -14.56
N VAL A 109 -20.50 -16.79 -14.40
CA VAL A 109 -20.79 -15.50 -13.77
C VAL A 109 -20.53 -15.57 -12.27
N ALA A 110 -20.98 -16.64 -11.62
CA ALA A 110 -20.74 -16.85 -10.19
C ALA A 110 -19.26 -17.11 -9.88
N LEU A 111 -18.55 -17.85 -10.76
CA LEU A 111 -17.10 -18.03 -10.65
C LEU A 111 -16.33 -16.71 -10.81
N GLU A 112 -16.68 -15.91 -11.81
CA GLU A 112 -16.11 -14.56 -11.99
C GLU A 112 -16.38 -13.66 -10.78
N GLY A 113 -17.60 -13.73 -10.24
CA GLY A 113 -18.01 -13.01 -9.03
C GLY A 113 -17.17 -13.37 -7.81
N LEU A 114 -16.94 -14.65 -7.55
CA LEU A 114 -16.06 -15.10 -6.46
C LEU A 114 -14.58 -14.77 -6.72
N GLY A 115 -14.13 -14.81 -7.98
CA GLY A 115 -12.80 -14.34 -8.35
C GLY A 115 -12.59 -12.87 -8.00
N PHE A 116 -13.58 -12.04 -8.30
CA PHE A 116 -13.58 -10.62 -7.94
C PHE A 116 -13.57 -10.41 -6.42
N VAL A 117 -14.45 -11.09 -5.67
CA VAL A 117 -14.48 -10.99 -4.20
C VAL A 117 -13.13 -11.38 -3.60
N ALA A 118 -12.56 -12.51 -4.01
CA ALA A 118 -11.28 -12.98 -3.49
C ALA A 118 -10.13 -12.05 -3.85
N ALA A 119 -9.95 -11.72 -5.13
CA ALA A 119 -8.82 -10.93 -5.58
C ALA A 119 -8.89 -9.47 -5.13
N VAL A 120 -10.09 -8.87 -5.19
CA VAL A 120 -10.26 -7.42 -5.05
C VAL A 120 -10.70 -7.04 -3.64
N CYS A 121 -11.78 -7.65 -3.13
CA CYS A 121 -12.31 -7.29 -1.82
C CYS A 121 -11.45 -7.89 -0.69
N ASP A 122 -11.12 -9.17 -0.78
CA ASP A 122 -10.37 -9.89 0.27
C ASP A 122 -8.83 -9.68 0.15
N GLY A 123 -8.38 -9.12 -0.97
CA GLY A 123 -6.96 -8.91 -1.31
C GLY A 123 -6.16 -10.21 -1.42
N ASP A 124 -6.78 -11.27 -1.95
CA ASP A 124 -6.21 -12.59 -2.13
C ASP A 124 -6.15 -12.95 -3.62
N PRO A 125 -5.10 -12.50 -4.34
CA PRO A 125 -4.99 -12.70 -5.78
C PRO A 125 -4.76 -14.18 -6.15
N VAL A 126 -4.22 -15.00 -5.26
CA VAL A 126 -4.00 -16.44 -5.50
C VAL A 126 -5.34 -17.15 -5.53
N LYS A 127 -6.17 -16.94 -4.51
CA LYS A 127 -7.53 -17.51 -4.48
C LYS A 127 -8.40 -16.95 -5.62
N GLY A 128 -8.20 -15.69 -5.99
CA GLY A 128 -8.85 -15.09 -7.15
C GLY A 128 -8.50 -15.79 -8.46
N LEU A 129 -7.21 -16.11 -8.68
CA LEU A 129 -6.74 -16.83 -9.87
C LEU A 129 -7.43 -18.19 -10.04
N ASP A 130 -7.60 -18.94 -8.96
CA ASP A 130 -8.28 -20.25 -8.99
C ASP A 130 -9.72 -20.12 -9.51
N TYR A 131 -10.46 -19.11 -9.05
CA TYR A 131 -11.82 -18.86 -9.52
C TYR A 131 -11.87 -18.38 -10.97
N TYR A 132 -11.00 -17.45 -11.37
CA TYR A 132 -10.95 -16.96 -12.76
C TYR A 132 -10.53 -18.05 -13.75
N HIS A 133 -9.66 -18.97 -13.36
CA HIS A 133 -9.32 -20.13 -14.18
C HIS A 133 -10.53 -21.05 -14.40
N ARG A 134 -11.27 -21.36 -13.34
CA ARG A 134 -12.52 -22.13 -13.47
C ARG A 134 -13.57 -21.39 -14.31
N ALA A 135 -13.65 -20.07 -14.19
CA ALA A 135 -14.55 -19.25 -15.00
C ALA A 135 -14.17 -19.29 -16.50
N LEU A 136 -12.87 -19.29 -16.81
CA LEU A 136 -12.34 -19.40 -18.18
C LEU A 136 -12.72 -20.73 -18.83
N GLU A 137 -12.60 -21.83 -18.09
CA GLU A 137 -13.01 -23.17 -18.55
C GLU A 137 -14.52 -23.27 -18.80
N ALA A 138 -15.30 -22.52 -18.03
CA ALA A 138 -16.76 -22.45 -18.14
C ALA A 138 -17.27 -21.33 -19.06
N ALA A 139 -16.37 -20.57 -19.71
CA ALA A 139 -16.75 -19.40 -20.49
C ALA A 139 -17.62 -19.78 -21.70
N PRO A 140 -18.77 -19.10 -21.91
CA PRO A 140 -19.73 -19.48 -22.95
C PRO A 140 -19.30 -19.03 -24.36
N ASP A 141 -18.45 -18.00 -24.45
CA ASP A 141 -18.03 -17.39 -25.70
C ASP A 141 -16.60 -16.82 -25.63
N GLU A 142 -16.04 -16.51 -26.80
CA GLU A 142 -14.66 -16.03 -26.94
C GLU A 142 -14.45 -14.61 -26.39
N ALA A 143 -15.47 -13.76 -26.37
CA ALA A 143 -15.35 -12.42 -25.79
C ALA A 143 -15.25 -12.51 -24.27
N THR A 144 -16.07 -13.35 -23.63
CA THR A 144 -15.98 -13.65 -22.19
C THR A 144 -14.62 -14.27 -21.86
N ARG A 145 -14.13 -15.21 -22.67
CA ARG A 145 -12.81 -15.83 -22.49
C ARG A 145 -11.68 -14.80 -22.54
N LYS A 146 -11.66 -13.91 -23.54
CA LYS A 146 -10.65 -12.85 -23.65
C LYS A 146 -10.66 -11.91 -22.45
N ARG A 147 -11.85 -11.54 -21.97
CA ARG A 147 -12.00 -10.71 -20.77
C ARG A 147 -11.49 -11.41 -19.51
N LEU A 148 -11.86 -12.67 -19.29
CA LEU A 148 -11.38 -13.42 -18.14
C LEU A 148 -9.86 -13.70 -18.22
N GLN A 149 -9.32 -13.85 -19.43
CA GLN A 149 -7.88 -14.04 -19.63
C GLN A 149 -7.10 -12.79 -19.24
N SER A 150 -7.60 -11.59 -19.58
CA SER A 150 -6.97 -10.36 -19.10
C SER A 150 -7.00 -10.26 -17.57
N TYR A 151 -8.05 -10.78 -16.91
CA TYR A 151 -8.10 -10.91 -15.45
C TYR A 151 -6.99 -11.80 -14.89
N VAL A 152 -6.81 -12.97 -15.50
CA VAL A 152 -5.75 -13.91 -15.10
C VAL A 152 -4.36 -13.30 -15.30
N ASP A 153 -4.11 -12.68 -16.45
CA ASP A 153 -2.76 -12.19 -16.79
C ASP A 153 -2.30 -11.10 -15.82
N HIS A 154 -3.16 -10.14 -15.47
CA HIS A 154 -2.76 -9.10 -14.51
C HIS A 154 -2.71 -9.60 -13.06
N LEU A 155 -3.55 -10.56 -12.65
CA LEU A 155 -3.36 -11.19 -11.33
C LEU A 155 -2.04 -11.96 -11.25
N ARG A 156 -1.64 -12.67 -12.31
CA ARG A 156 -0.32 -13.32 -12.38
C ARG A 156 0.81 -12.32 -12.25
N ALA A 157 0.72 -11.18 -12.94
CA ALA A 157 1.70 -10.11 -12.80
C ALA A 157 1.77 -9.58 -11.36
N THR A 158 0.62 -9.44 -10.69
CA THR A 158 0.55 -9.00 -9.30
C THR A 158 1.21 -10.01 -8.34
N VAL A 159 0.90 -11.30 -8.51
CA VAL A 159 1.51 -12.38 -7.70
C VAL A 159 3.01 -12.49 -7.95
N ALA A 160 3.45 -12.37 -9.20
CA ALA A 160 4.87 -12.39 -9.55
C ALA A 160 5.62 -11.20 -8.93
N ALA A 161 5.04 -10.00 -8.98
CA ALA A 161 5.61 -8.80 -8.35
C ALA A 161 5.72 -8.96 -6.83
N ALA A 162 4.67 -9.49 -6.17
CA ALA A 162 4.68 -9.74 -4.74
C ALA A 162 5.73 -10.79 -4.32
N ARG A 163 6.01 -11.79 -5.17
CA ARG A 163 7.03 -12.81 -4.91
C ARG A 163 8.45 -12.33 -5.18
N ALA A 164 8.62 -11.42 -6.14
CA ALA A 164 9.92 -10.83 -6.46
C ALA A 164 10.35 -9.76 -5.43
N ALA A 165 9.43 -9.30 -4.59
CA ALA A 165 9.72 -8.39 -3.49
C ALA A 165 10.74 -9.06 -2.52
N PRO A 166 11.88 -8.41 -2.21
CA PRO A 166 12.88 -8.98 -1.32
C PRO A 166 12.27 -9.31 0.05
N PRO A 167 12.63 -10.46 0.66
CA PRO A 167 12.17 -10.81 2.00
C PRO A 167 12.69 -9.79 3.01
N THR A 168 11.81 -9.33 3.89
CA THR A 168 12.17 -8.44 4.99
C THR A 168 13.24 -9.11 5.86
N PRO A 169 14.36 -8.44 6.18
CA PRO A 169 15.18 -8.88 7.30
C PRO A 169 14.31 -8.82 8.57
N PRO A 170 14.41 -9.80 9.49
CA PRO A 170 13.76 -9.67 10.79
C PRO A 170 14.22 -8.35 11.43
N PRO A 171 13.37 -7.72 12.27
CA PRO A 171 13.78 -6.52 13.01
C PRO A 171 15.01 -6.87 13.83
N THR A 172 16.18 -6.50 13.32
CA THR A 172 17.42 -6.63 14.07
C THR A 172 17.32 -5.52 15.09
N LEU A 173 17.00 -5.89 16.33
CA LEU A 173 17.30 -5.08 17.49
C LEU A 173 18.82 -4.91 17.47
N THR A 174 19.30 -3.86 16.81
CA THR A 174 20.69 -3.45 16.90
C THR A 174 20.93 -3.06 18.35
N ALA A 175 21.44 -4.02 19.11
CA ALA A 175 22.11 -3.76 20.36
C ALA A 175 23.14 -2.66 20.07
N SER A 176 22.98 -1.54 20.74
CA SER A 176 23.96 -0.46 20.73
C SER A 176 25.36 -1.05 21.02
N PRO A 177 26.41 -0.67 20.27
CA PRO A 177 27.75 -1.11 20.62
C PRO A 177 28.09 -0.59 22.02
N PRO A 178 28.78 -1.38 22.87
CA PRO A 178 29.23 -0.89 24.16
C PRO A 178 30.23 0.24 23.94
N HIS A 179 30.01 1.36 24.63
CA HIS A 179 31.00 2.41 24.81
C HIS A 179 32.26 1.77 25.40
N HIS A 180 33.32 1.67 24.62
CA HIS A 180 34.64 1.37 25.14
C HIS A 180 35.26 2.70 25.57
N ASP A 181 35.33 2.95 26.86
CA ASP A 181 36.20 3.99 27.41
C ASP A 181 37.65 3.61 27.11
N PRO A 182 38.46 4.48 26.48
CA PRO A 182 39.90 4.28 26.43
C PRO A 182 40.54 4.77 27.73
N ASP A 183 41.42 3.94 28.31
CA ASP A 183 42.31 4.29 29.42
C ASP A 183 43.18 5.54 29.10
N PRO A 184 43.59 6.31 30.13
CA PRO A 184 44.27 7.59 29.94
C PRO A 184 45.71 7.39 29.43
N VAL A 185 45.94 7.68 28.14
CA VAL A 185 47.28 7.80 27.59
C VAL A 185 47.88 9.17 27.95
N ALA A 186 49.12 9.14 28.44
CA ALA A 186 49.92 10.28 28.87
C ALA A 186 49.96 11.45 27.84
N PRO A 187 50.10 12.70 28.30
CA PRO A 187 50.00 13.87 27.41
C PRO A 187 51.18 13.94 26.43
N PRO A 188 50.94 14.18 25.12
CA PRO A 188 52.00 14.53 24.19
C PRO A 188 52.41 16.02 24.34
N PRO A 189 53.63 16.40 23.91
CA PRO A 189 54.13 17.77 23.98
C PRO A 189 53.34 18.71 23.06
N PRO A 190 53.39 20.05 23.30
CA PRO A 190 52.51 21.02 22.64
C PRO A 190 52.82 21.07 21.14
N THR A 191 51.95 20.46 20.35
CA THR A 191 51.98 20.58 18.90
C THR A 191 51.21 21.85 18.53
N THR A 192 51.93 22.76 17.90
CA THR A 192 51.43 23.96 17.21
C THR A 192 50.17 23.65 16.41
N ALA A 193 49.15 24.50 16.56
CA ALA A 193 47.88 24.45 15.86
C ALA A 193 48.06 24.49 14.33
N SER A 194 48.14 23.32 13.71
CA SER A 194 47.88 23.13 12.29
C SER A 194 46.43 22.65 12.15
N GLY A 195 45.60 23.38 11.41
CA GLY A 195 44.26 22.92 11.07
C GLY A 195 44.30 21.61 10.25
N PRO A 196 43.16 20.91 10.11
CA PRO A 196 43.13 19.61 9.44
C PRO A 196 43.74 19.70 8.05
N SER A 197 44.62 18.76 7.72
CA SER A 197 45.33 18.72 6.44
C SER A 197 44.34 18.59 5.28
N LEU A 198 44.73 19.02 4.08
CA LEU A 198 43.86 18.96 2.90
C LEU A 198 43.47 17.51 2.56
N GLU A 199 44.34 16.55 2.87
CA GLU A 199 44.08 15.11 2.74
C GLU A 199 43.08 14.60 3.77
N GLU A 200 43.17 15.04 5.04
CA GLU A 200 42.17 14.71 6.07
C GLU A 200 40.78 15.24 5.71
N ARG A 201 40.69 16.48 5.19
CA ARG A 201 39.40 17.04 4.73
C ARG A 201 38.80 16.25 3.57
N LYS A 202 39.63 15.77 2.63
CA LYS A 202 39.20 14.92 1.51
C LYS A 202 38.68 13.56 1.99
N GLN A 203 39.42 12.90 2.88
CA GLN A 203 39.01 11.63 3.47
C GLN A 203 37.70 11.76 4.27
N GLU A 204 37.53 12.86 5.00
CA GLU A 204 36.30 13.12 5.75
C GLU A 204 35.10 13.36 4.81
N LEU A 205 35.30 14.12 3.72
CA LEU A 205 34.29 14.30 2.66
C LEU A 205 33.86 12.99 2.01
N GLU A 206 34.82 12.11 1.70
CA GLU A 206 34.54 10.78 1.14
C GLU A 206 33.75 9.91 2.13
N ARG A 207 34.10 9.94 3.43
CA ARG A 207 33.37 9.20 4.47
C ARG A 207 31.94 9.70 4.64
N LEU A 208 31.75 11.02 4.73
CA LEU A 208 30.43 11.62 4.91
C LEU A 208 29.54 11.40 3.67
N SER A 209 30.09 11.52 2.46
CA SER A 209 29.36 11.25 1.23
C SER A 209 29.00 9.77 1.08
N ALA A 210 29.91 8.85 1.44
CA ALA A 210 29.61 7.42 1.45
C ALA A 210 28.51 7.07 2.45
N ARG A 211 28.55 7.65 3.67
CA ARG A 211 27.51 7.46 4.69
C ARG A 211 26.17 8.05 4.24
N LYS A 212 26.16 9.23 3.62
CA LYS A 212 24.95 9.82 3.02
C LYS A 212 24.32 8.87 2.01
N GLY A 213 25.11 8.34 1.07
CA GLY A 213 24.61 7.40 0.07
C GLY A 213 24.04 6.11 0.67
N GLN A 214 24.63 5.60 1.76
CA GLN A 214 24.09 4.46 2.50
C GLN A 214 22.74 4.78 3.16
N LEU A 215 22.58 5.98 3.73
CA LEU A 215 21.32 6.41 4.33
C LEU A 215 20.24 6.68 3.27
N GLU A 216 20.60 7.20 2.10
CA GLU A 216 19.67 7.38 0.98
C GLU A 216 19.14 6.03 0.48
N ALA A 217 20.01 5.03 0.31
CA ALA A 217 19.58 3.66 -0.05
C ALA A 217 18.70 3.03 1.04
N ARG A 218 19.02 3.27 2.32
CA ARG A 218 18.18 2.83 3.44
C ARG A 218 16.82 3.53 3.42
N LEU A 219 16.77 4.83 3.12
CA LEU A 219 15.55 5.61 3.03
C LEU A 219 14.61 5.02 1.97
N GLU A 220 15.11 4.71 0.78
CA GLU A 220 14.33 4.05 -0.28
C GLU A 220 13.76 2.70 0.20
N SER A 221 14.59 1.87 0.85
CA SER A 221 14.13 0.60 1.43
C SER A 221 13.07 0.80 2.53
N LEU A 222 13.19 1.84 3.35
CA LEU A 222 12.23 2.14 4.43
C LEU A 222 10.89 2.64 3.86
N GLU A 223 10.91 3.41 2.76
CA GLU A 223 9.70 3.87 2.06
C GLU A 223 8.93 2.70 1.44
N ASP A 224 9.65 1.75 0.83
CA ASP A 224 9.06 0.51 0.31
C ASP A 224 8.43 -0.35 1.42
N ASP A 225 9.13 -0.52 2.54
CA ASP A 225 8.60 -1.24 3.70
C ASP A 225 7.36 -0.55 4.27
N LEU A 226 7.38 0.78 4.39
CA LEU A 226 6.24 1.55 4.90
C LEU A 226 5.01 1.33 4.01
N LYS A 227 5.18 1.41 2.69
CA LYS A 227 4.10 1.20 1.73
C LYS A 227 3.52 -0.21 1.84
N ARG A 228 4.37 -1.23 2.00
CA ARG A 228 3.92 -2.62 2.21
C ARG A 228 3.10 -2.76 3.50
N LEU A 229 3.57 -2.16 4.59
CA LEU A 229 2.84 -2.18 5.88
C LEU A 229 1.49 -1.46 5.77
N GLU A 230 1.44 -0.33 5.08
CA GLU A 230 0.18 0.39 4.80
C GLU A 230 -0.79 -0.47 3.98
N ASP A 231 -0.32 -1.13 2.92
CA ASP A 231 -1.14 -2.02 2.09
C ASP A 231 -1.67 -3.25 2.86
N GLU A 232 -0.84 -3.85 3.73
CA GLU A 232 -1.25 -4.96 4.60
C GLU A 232 -2.24 -4.52 5.68
N ASN A 233 -2.03 -3.35 6.28
CA ASN A 233 -2.94 -2.81 7.29
C ASN A 233 -4.30 -2.48 6.67
N ASP A 234 -4.31 -1.85 5.50
CA ASP A 234 -5.51 -1.59 4.71
C ASP A 234 -6.29 -2.88 4.41
N LYS A 235 -5.59 -4.00 4.15
CA LYS A 235 -6.21 -5.31 3.97
C LYS A 235 -6.83 -5.84 5.27
N HIS A 236 -6.18 -5.65 6.42
CA HIS A 236 -6.74 -6.02 7.71
C HIS A 236 -7.98 -5.21 8.06
N ARG A 237 -7.92 -3.89 7.86
CA ARG A 237 -9.05 -2.97 8.03
C ARG A 237 -10.25 -3.39 7.18
N ARG A 238 -10.06 -3.64 5.88
CA ARG A 238 -11.13 -4.13 4.98
C ARG A 238 -11.76 -5.43 5.47
N ARG A 239 -10.95 -6.40 5.90
CA ARG A 239 -11.47 -7.67 6.42
C ARG A 239 -12.21 -7.49 7.73
N TYR A 240 -11.77 -6.58 8.59
CA TYR A 240 -12.47 -6.25 9.83
C TYR A 240 -13.83 -5.61 9.54
N LEU A 241 -13.89 -4.60 8.67
CA LEU A 241 -15.15 -3.94 8.28
C LEU A 241 -16.16 -4.95 7.71
N SER A 242 -15.70 -5.86 6.86
CA SER A 242 -16.58 -6.84 6.20
C SER A 242 -17.06 -7.97 7.11
N SER A 243 -16.16 -8.53 7.95
CA SER A 243 -16.47 -9.73 8.76
C SER A 243 -16.79 -9.44 10.23
N ASN A 244 -16.46 -8.23 10.70
CA ASN A 244 -16.50 -7.82 12.10
C ASN A 244 -15.70 -8.74 13.06
N ASP A 245 -14.71 -9.50 12.54
CA ASP A 245 -13.87 -10.38 13.34
C ASP A 245 -12.76 -9.58 14.06
N ARG A 246 -12.78 -9.63 15.40
CA ARG A 246 -11.80 -8.98 16.30
C ARG A 246 -10.36 -9.42 16.08
N ARG A 247 -10.12 -10.54 15.39
CA ARG A 247 -8.76 -10.94 14.97
C ARG A 247 -8.16 -9.95 13.98
N TYR A 248 -8.96 -9.48 13.01
CA TYR A 248 -8.49 -8.51 12.02
C TYR A 248 -8.31 -7.13 12.64
N LYS A 249 -9.19 -6.72 13.56
CA LYS A 249 -9.01 -5.49 14.34
C LYS A 249 -7.69 -5.46 15.11
N ARG A 250 -7.31 -6.56 15.78
CA ARG A 250 -6.02 -6.64 16.49
C ARG A 250 -4.82 -6.55 15.56
N LYS A 251 -4.93 -7.09 14.34
CA LYS A 251 -3.87 -6.98 13.33
C LYS A 251 -3.80 -5.56 12.76
N GLU A 252 -4.94 -4.90 12.60
CA GLU A 252 -5.03 -3.50 12.19
C GLU A 252 -4.33 -2.59 13.21
N GLU A 253 -4.72 -2.68 14.49
CA GLU A 253 -4.11 -1.89 15.58
C GLU A 253 -2.59 -2.15 15.73
N ALA A 254 -2.14 -3.40 15.50
CA ALA A 254 -0.71 -3.71 15.51
C ALA A 254 0.01 -3.14 14.28
N GLY A 255 -0.63 -3.20 13.10
CA GLY A 255 -0.14 -2.61 11.86
C GLY A 255 -0.02 -1.09 11.94
N GLU A 256 -0.99 -0.40 12.55
CA GLU A 256 -0.96 1.05 12.79
C GLU A 256 0.27 1.46 13.61
N LYS A 257 0.59 0.71 14.67
CA LYS A 257 1.80 0.95 15.48
C LYS A 257 3.08 0.74 14.67
N ALA A 258 3.16 -0.34 13.90
CA ALA A 258 4.32 -0.61 13.06
C ALA A 258 4.53 0.47 11.98
N ILE A 259 3.45 0.96 11.37
CA ILE A 259 3.48 2.08 10.40
C ILE A 259 4.02 3.34 11.07
N GLU A 260 3.54 3.66 12.27
CA GLU A 260 4.00 4.84 13.01
C GLU A 260 5.48 4.74 13.41
N GLU A 261 5.92 3.59 13.91
CA GLU A 261 7.34 3.31 14.20
C GLU A 261 8.21 3.48 12.95
N LYS A 262 7.74 2.98 11.79
CA LYS A 262 8.47 3.08 10.52
C LYS A 262 8.50 4.52 9.97
N LYS A 263 7.43 5.30 10.15
CA LYS A 263 7.39 6.74 9.85
C LYS A 263 8.40 7.51 10.69
N GLN A 264 8.49 7.19 11.98
CA GLN A 264 9.50 7.79 12.86
C GLN A 264 10.93 7.42 12.46
N GLU A 265 11.17 6.19 12.00
CA GLU A 265 12.47 5.77 11.46
C GLU A 265 12.85 6.57 10.20
N LEU A 266 11.91 6.71 9.25
CA LEU A 266 12.10 7.54 8.05
C LEU A 266 12.44 8.99 8.40
N ASP A 267 11.70 9.58 9.34
CA ASP A 267 11.95 10.96 9.77
C ASP A 267 13.33 11.12 10.43
N ARG A 268 13.79 10.12 11.20
CA ARG A 268 15.15 10.11 11.77
C ARG A 268 16.21 10.02 10.67
N THR A 269 16.06 9.09 9.72
CA THR A 269 17.01 8.93 8.60
C THR A 269 17.07 10.19 7.74
N ARG A 270 15.93 10.83 7.47
CA ARG A 270 15.88 12.11 6.75
C ARG A 270 16.63 13.23 7.47
N ARG A 271 16.49 13.33 8.80
CA ARG A 271 17.25 14.31 9.59
C ARG A 271 18.75 14.03 9.55
N GLU A 272 19.15 12.77 9.68
CA GLU A 272 20.57 12.38 9.62
C GLU A 272 21.19 12.69 8.25
N ILE A 273 20.46 12.46 7.15
CA ILE A 273 20.89 12.88 5.80
C ILE A 273 21.08 14.40 5.75
N ALA A 274 20.12 15.19 6.25
CA ALA A 274 20.22 16.65 6.26
C ALA A 274 21.41 17.15 7.09
N GLU A 275 21.70 16.51 8.23
CA GLU A 275 22.88 16.82 9.06
C GLU A 275 24.19 16.51 8.34
N LEU A 276 24.27 15.37 7.64
CA LEU A 276 25.45 15.01 6.84
C LEU A 276 25.63 15.97 5.65
N GLU A 277 24.54 16.38 5.00
CA GLU A 277 24.59 17.39 3.94
C GLU A 277 25.15 18.72 4.44
N GLU A 278 24.71 19.16 5.62
CA GLU A 278 25.24 20.38 6.24
C GLU A 278 26.74 20.24 6.58
N GLN A 279 27.17 19.10 7.11
CA GLN A 279 28.59 18.83 7.39
C GLN A 279 29.45 18.81 6.12
N ILE A 280 28.98 18.14 5.07
CA ILE A 280 29.62 18.12 3.74
C ILE A 280 29.73 19.56 3.21
N GLN A 281 28.68 20.36 3.32
CA GLN A 281 28.65 21.73 2.83
C GLN A 281 29.61 22.64 3.61
N ARG A 282 29.66 22.52 4.95
CA ARG A 282 30.63 23.22 5.80
C ARG A 282 32.07 22.87 5.45
N LEU A 283 32.39 21.59 5.23
CA LEU A 283 33.72 21.14 4.83
C LEU A 283 34.12 21.61 3.43
N THR A 284 33.15 21.72 2.53
CA THR A 284 33.38 22.21 1.15
C THR A 284 33.57 23.73 1.09
N GLN A 285 32.90 24.49 1.96
CA GLN A 285 32.96 25.96 2.00
C GLN A 285 34.09 26.53 2.88
N ALA A 286 34.70 25.72 3.75
CA ALA A 286 35.77 26.19 4.62
C ALA A 286 37.06 26.53 3.82
N PRO A 287 37.57 27.78 3.87
CA PRO A 287 38.79 28.14 3.16
C PRO A 287 39.99 27.29 3.66
N PRO A 288 41.00 27.03 2.80
CA PRO A 288 42.24 26.43 3.24
C PRO A 288 42.89 27.40 4.23
N SER A 289 43.05 26.97 5.49
CA SER A 289 43.74 27.71 6.52
C SER A 289 45.20 27.85 6.11
N GLY A 290 45.54 28.96 5.44
CA GLY A 290 46.84 29.12 4.80
C GLY A 290 47.12 30.51 4.23
N ARG A 291 46.70 31.58 4.92
CA ARG A 291 47.32 32.91 4.80
C ARG A 291 47.26 33.61 6.16
N GLN A 292 48.27 33.42 6.99
CA GLN A 292 48.58 34.43 8.01
C GLN A 292 49.19 35.64 7.29
N PRO A 293 48.70 36.87 7.51
CA PRO A 293 49.48 38.05 7.17
C PRO A 293 50.71 38.07 8.08
N VAL A 294 51.90 38.05 7.50
CA VAL A 294 53.16 38.26 8.21
C VAL A 294 53.10 39.64 8.86
N GLN A 295 52.94 39.70 10.17
CA GLN A 295 53.18 40.94 10.92
C GLN A 295 54.70 41.16 10.92
N VAL A 296 55.15 42.07 10.07
CA VAL A 296 56.50 42.62 10.15
C VAL A 296 56.52 43.51 11.38
N GLN A 297 57.09 43.01 12.48
CA GLN A 297 57.56 43.85 13.58
C GLN A 297 58.73 44.67 13.04
N THR A 298 58.48 45.93 12.67
CA THR A 298 59.55 46.92 12.58
C THR A 298 59.84 47.40 14.00
N ASP A 299 60.90 46.86 14.56
CA ASP A 299 61.59 47.41 15.72
C ASP A 299 62.25 48.72 15.29
N SER A 300 61.66 49.86 15.65
CA SER A 300 62.27 51.17 15.48
C SER A 300 62.49 51.74 16.87
N THR A 301 63.71 51.53 17.35
CA THR A 301 64.26 52.10 18.58
C THR A 301 64.20 53.62 18.52
N GLU A 302 63.51 54.18 19.49
CA GLU A 302 63.44 55.59 19.81
C GLU A 302 64.77 56.01 20.46
N GLU A 303 65.56 56.84 19.78
CA GLU A 303 66.72 57.52 20.38
C GLU A 303 66.57 59.03 20.19
N THR A 304 66.32 59.71 21.30
CA THR A 304 66.13 61.16 21.45
C THR A 304 67.48 61.88 21.63
N PRO A 305 67.52 63.24 21.57
CA PRO A 305 68.59 64.02 20.94
C PRO A 305 69.64 64.55 21.94
N ILE A 306 70.77 65.04 21.42
CA ILE A 306 71.72 65.89 22.17
C ILE A 306 72.09 67.13 21.31
N PRO A 307 72.10 68.35 21.88
CA PRO A 307 72.25 69.63 21.18
C PRO A 307 73.68 70.21 21.17
N ASP A 308 73.84 71.25 20.33
CA ASP A 308 74.83 72.36 20.30
C ASP A 308 76.34 72.10 20.51
N GLU A 309 77.12 72.37 19.45
CA GLU A 309 78.10 73.49 19.37
C GLU A 309 78.45 73.81 17.90
#